data_AF-A0A251UU05-F1
#
_entry.id   AF-A0A251UU05-F1
#
_cell.length_a   1.000
_cell.length_b   1.000
_cell.length_c   1.000
_cell.angle_alpha   90.00
_cell.angle_beta   90.00
_cell.angle_gamma   90.00
#
_symmetry.space_group_name_H-M   'P 1'
#
loop_
_entity.id
_entity.type
_entity.pdbx_description
1 polymer ?
#
loop_
_entity_poly.entity_id
_entity_poly.type
_entity_poly.pdbx_seq_one_letter_code
_entity_poly.pdbx_strand_id
1 'polypeptide(L)'
;MGSSIANNLIIYISSITASLSYCYFISSKLPKGLCRFISLIPILYLFTILPLLFSSVFPTAVAFSFTTWLTNFKLIRFAFDLDHSPFHPSYSLLKFITFTSLPIKSKTAHHNSTNSVPNRFRFKLGFELLIFSILVKIVLNYRTRVHQKLISFIYGWLLFLLIDIVAYISNALLFLLTGLELEPPSDHPYLATSLQNFWGRWNLLVTTTLRHTVYKPVLLAFCNYKWGPLAGVLVSFLVSGLMHEVFVYQLSRAAPTWEMTSFFMLHGVCVVVEMIVKRGLSGGRWRLPEVVAWLLTIGFVFVTGVLMFIPPFIRGRVDEKMIREYKTLVESVKSKYL
;
A
#
# COMPACT_ATOMS: atom_id res chain seq x y z
N MET A 1 9.31 -20.91 -20.31
CA MET A 1 9.13 -19.77 -19.39
C MET A 1 7.73 -19.72 -18.77
N GLY A 2 6.65 -19.91 -19.53
CA GLY A 2 5.27 -19.88 -18.99
C GLY A 2 4.91 -20.94 -17.94
N SER A 3 5.46 -22.16 -18.04
CA SER A 3 5.20 -23.25 -17.08
C SER A 3 5.71 -22.95 -15.67
N SER A 4 6.86 -22.29 -15.53
CA SER A 4 7.42 -21.92 -14.23
C SER A 4 6.61 -20.82 -13.54
N ILE A 5 6.08 -19.85 -14.30
CA ILE A 5 5.25 -18.76 -13.75
C ILE A 5 3.91 -19.31 -13.24
N ALA A 6 3.27 -20.18 -14.03
CA ALA A 6 2.02 -20.82 -13.63
C ALA A 6 2.20 -21.68 -12.37
N ASN A 7 3.28 -22.47 -12.30
CA ASN A 7 3.58 -23.27 -11.12
C ASN A 7 3.80 -22.39 -9.87
N ASN A 8 4.57 -21.30 -9.99
CA ASN A 8 4.79 -20.39 -8.86
C ASN A 8 3.50 -19.72 -8.40
N LEU A 9 2.60 -19.37 -9.33
CA LEU A 9 1.30 -18.82 -9.01
C LEU A 9 0.40 -19.84 -8.28
N ILE A 10 0.40 -21.10 -8.72
CA ILE A 10 -0.33 -22.19 -8.06
C ILE A 10 0.19 -22.38 -6.63
N ILE A 11 1.51 -22.44 -6.45
CA ILE A 11 2.14 -22.56 -5.13
C ILE A 11 1.78 -21.36 -4.24
N TYR A 12 1.80 -20.15 -4.80
CA TYR A 12 1.43 -18.93 -4.09
C TYR A 12 -0.02 -18.98 -3.59
N ILE A 13 -0.98 -19.29 -4.46
CA ILE A 13 -2.41 -19.33 -4.11
C ILE A 13 -2.71 -20.48 -3.14
N SER A 14 -2.13 -21.66 -3.36
CA SER A 14 -2.35 -22.82 -2.48
C SER A 14 -1.77 -22.58 -1.09
N SER A 15 -0.58 -21.97 -1.00
CA SER A 15 0.06 -21.63 0.28
C SER A 15 -0.78 -20.64 1.10
N ILE A 16 -1.32 -19.60 0.45
CA ILE A 16 -2.22 -18.63 1.11
C ILE A 16 -3.49 -19.33 1.60
N THR A 17 -4.11 -20.12 0.74
CA THR A 17 -5.38 -20.80 1.06
C THR A 17 -5.20 -21.79 2.22
N ALA A 18 -4.13 -22.59 2.20
CA ALA A 18 -3.80 -23.53 3.28
C ALA A 18 -3.50 -22.79 4.60
N SER A 19 -2.69 -21.73 4.55
CA SER A 19 -2.33 -20.94 5.74
C SER A 19 -3.53 -20.26 6.36
N LEU A 20 -4.41 -19.65 5.56
CA LEU A 20 -5.62 -19.02 6.07
C LEU A 20 -6.65 -20.04 6.57
N SER A 21 -6.68 -21.24 5.98
CA SER A 21 -7.48 -22.35 6.50
C SER A 21 -6.99 -22.81 7.87
N TYR A 22 -5.67 -22.90 8.07
CA TYR A 22 -5.08 -23.13 9.40
C TYR A 22 -5.48 -22.04 10.39
N CYS A 23 -5.39 -20.76 10.01
CA CYS A 23 -5.80 -19.65 10.86
C CYS A 23 -7.27 -19.79 11.30
N TYR A 24 -8.14 -20.16 10.36
CA TYR A 24 -9.57 -20.29 10.58
C TYR A 24 -9.93 -21.49 11.46
N PHE A 25 -9.35 -22.67 11.24
CA PHE A 25 -9.75 -23.89 11.95
C PHE A 25 -9.02 -24.11 13.28
N ILE A 26 -7.78 -23.63 13.39
CA ILE A 26 -6.90 -23.89 14.53
C ILE A 26 -6.69 -22.61 15.33
N SER A 27 -6.13 -21.56 14.71
CA SER A 27 -5.77 -20.33 15.46
C SER A 27 -6.99 -19.58 16.02
N SER A 28 -8.15 -19.68 15.37
CA SER A 28 -9.40 -19.06 15.87
C SER A 28 -9.87 -19.63 17.21
N LYS A 29 -9.54 -20.91 17.50
CA LYS A 29 -9.90 -21.60 18.74
C LYS A 29 -8.99 -21.25 19.90
N LEU A 30 -7.83 -20.65 19.63
CA LEU A 30 -6.89 -20.20 20.65
C LEU A 30 -7.37 -18.90 21.31
N PRO A 31 -7.01 -18.67 22.58
CA PRO A 31 -7.34 -17.44 23.28
C PRO A 31 -6.72 -16.23 22.56
N LYS A 32 -7.49 -15.14 22.52
CA LYS A 32 -7.10 -13.86 21.92
C LYS A 32 -5.84 -13.32 22.60
N GLY A 33 -4.98 -12.67 21.83
CA GLY A 33 -3.72 -12.10 22.32
C GLY A 33 -2.51 -12.96 21.97
N LEU A 34 -1.61 -13.15 22.94
CA LEU A 34 -0.27 -13.68 22.67
C LEU A 34 -0.27 -15.12 22.18
N CYS A 35 -1.11 -16.02 22.74
CA CYS A 35 -1.15 -17.42 22.32
C CYS A 35 -1.55 -17.57 20.85
N ARG A 36 -2.59 -16.84 20.42
CA ARG A 36 -3.00 -16.78 19.01
C ARG A 36 -1.95 -16.09 18.14
N PHE A 37 -1.25 -15.08 18.65
CA PHE A 37 -0.17 -14.46 17.88
C PHE A 37 0.99 -15.42 17.63
N ILE A 38 1.41 -16.18 18.65
CA ILE A 38 2.49 -17.17 18.54
C ILE A 38 2.15 -18.24 17.50
N SER A 39 0.90 -18.73 17.46
CA SER A 39 0.48 -19.70 16.44
C SER A 39 0.52 -19.16 15.01
N LEU A 40 0.49 -17.83 14.84
CA LEU A 40 0.54 -17.17 13.53
C LEU A 40 1.97 -16.88 13.07
N ILE A 41 3.00 -16.91 13.93
CA ILE A 41 4.39 -16.59 13.58
C ILE A 41 4.88 -17.36 12.33
N PRO A 42 4.67 -18.69 12.21
CA PRO A 42 5.09 -19.42 11.01
C PRO A 42 4.42 -18.91 9.73
N ILE A 43 3.16 -18.48 9.83
CA ILE A 43 2.38 -17.97 8.70
C ILE A 43 2.84 -16.56 8.33
N LEU A 44 3.08 -15.69 9.32
CA LEU A 44 3.60 -14.35 9.10
C LEU A 44 4.97 -14.40 8.40
N TYR A 45 5.83 -15.33 8.81
CA TYR A 45 7.11 -15.59 8.17
C TYR A 45 6.93 -16.08 6.72
N LEU A 46 6.08 -17.10 6.51
CA LEU A 46 5.78 -17.62 5.18
C LEU A 46 5.28 -16.52 4.25
N PHE A 47 4.32 -15.70 4.67
CA PHE A 47 3.77 -14.61 3.88
C PHE A 47 4.78 -13.47 3.62
N THR A 48 5.86 -13.39 4.40
CA THR A 48 6.95 -12.45 4.15
C THR A 48 7.87 -12.92 3.02
N ILE A 49 8.13 -14.23 2.93
CA ILE A 49 9.02 -14.80 1.91
C ILE A 49 8.28 -15.18 0.62
N LEU A 50 6.96 -15.38 0.67
CA LEU A 50 6.16 -15.86 -0.46
C LEU A 50 6.27 -15.02 -1.74
N PRO A 51 6.33 -13.66 -1.70
CA PRO A 51 6.52 -12.86 -2.92
C PRO A 51 7.85 -13.12 -3.63
N LEU A 52 8.84 -13.68 -2.92
CA LEU A 52 10.15 -14.01 -3.48
C LEU A 52 10.10 -15.14 -4.51
N LEU A 53 9.01 -15.91 -4.55
CA LEU A 53 8.74 -16.94 -5.55
C LEU A 53 8.66 -16.38 -6.98
N PHE A 54 8.32 -15.09 -7.12
CA PHE A 54 8.27 -14.44 -8.43
C PHE A 54 9.63 -13.84 -8.78
N SER A 55 10.09 -14.10 -10.00
CA SER A 55 11.32 -13.48 -10.55
C SER A 55 11.07 -12.10 -11.15
N SER A 56 9.81 -11.81 -11.50
CA SER A 56 9.38 -10.55 -12.11
C SER A 56 8.96 -9.53 -11.04
N VAL A 57 9.30 -8.27 -11.26
CA VAL A 57 9.10 -7.18 -10.31
C VAL A 57 7.62 -6.90 -10.07
N PHE A 58 6.81 -6.78 -11.13
CA PHE A 58 5.41 -6.43 -10.96
C PHE A 58 4.62 -7.47 -10.15
N PRO A 59 4.69 -8.78 -10.46
CA PRO A 59 4.08 -9.82 -9.62
C PRO A 59 4.60 -9.84 -8.18
N THR A 60 5.91 -9.66 -7.96
CA THR A 60 6.47 -9.55 -6.60
C THR A 60 5.87 -8.35 -5.86
N ALA A 61 5.74 -7.19 -6.51
CA ALA A 61 5.20 -5.98 -5.90
C ALA A 61 3.74 -6.14 -5.48
N VAL A 62 2.91 -6.73 -6.37
CA VAL A 62 1.52 -7.06 -6.06
C VAL A 62 1.46 -8.08 -4.94
N ALA A 63 2.19 -9.19 -5.06
CA ALA A 63 2.21 -10.24 -4.04
C ALA A 63 2.58 -9.69 -2.66
N PHE A 64 3.66 -8.90 -2.55
CA PHE A 64 4.08 -8.27 -1.30
C PHE A 64 2.99 -7.38 -0.70
N SER A 65 2.38 -6.52 -1.52
CA SER A 65 1.37 -5.55 -1.05
C SER A 65 0.16 -6.26 -0.45
N PHE A 66 -0.33 -7.32 -1.10
CA PHE A 66 -1.50 -8.07 -0.64
C PHE A 66 -1.17 -9.07 0.49
N THR A 67 -0.05 -9.77 0.43
CA THR A 67 0.29 -10.82 1.43
C THR A 67 1.14 -10.29 2.58
N THR A 68 2.39 -9.93 2.28
CA THR A 68 3.37 -9.50 3.29
C THR A 68 2.90 -8.29 4.08
N TRP A 69 2.22 -7.35 3.41
CA TRP A 69 1.70 -6.16 4.07
C TRP A 69 0.27 -6.34 4.55
N LEU A 70 -0.71 -6.38 3.63
CA LEU A 70 -2.11 -6.34 4.01
C LEU A 70 -2.54 -7.57 4.84
N THR A 71 -2.28 -8.78 4.34
CA THR A 71 -2.75 -10.01 4.98
C THR A 71 -2.08 -10.22 6.34
N ASN A 72 -0.76 -10.04 6.45
CA ASN A 72 -0.06 -10.14 7.73
C ASN A 72 -0.59 -9.15 8.77
N PHE A 73 -0.79 -7.89 8.40
CA PHE A 73 -1.30 -6.89 9.34
C PHE A 73 -2.72 -7.21 9.77
N LYS A 74 -3.57 -7.75 8.87
CA LYS A 74 -4.90 -8.25 9.22
C LYS A 74 -4.85 -9.47 10.14
N LEU A 75 -3.89 -10.38 9.95
CA LEU A 75 -3.67 -11.52 10.85
C LEU A 75 -3.19 -11.07 12.24
N ILE A 76 -2.35 -10.03 12.32
CA ILE A 76 -1.96 -9.43 13.61
C ILE A 76 -3.20 -8.85 14.32
N ARG A 77 -4.09 -8.15 13.61
CA ARG A 77 -5.36 -7.69 14.20
C ARG A 77 -6.24 -8.84 14.65
N PHE A 78 -6.31 -9.92 13.87
CA PHE A 78 -7.02 -11.15 14.23
C PHE A 78 -6.44 -11.80 15.49
N ALA A 79 -5.12 -11.76 15.67
CA ALA A 79 -4.43 -12.30 16.84
C ALA A 79 -4.94 -11.64 18.14
N PHE A 80 -4.97 -10.31 18.16
CA PHE A 80 -5.32 -9.49 19.32
C PHE A 80 -6.78 -9.03 19.37
N ASP A 81 -7.61 -9.46 18.41
CA ASP A 81 -9.00 -9.04 18.25
C ASP A 81 -9.19 -7.51 18.23
N LEU A 82 -8.30 -6.83 17.52
CA LEU A 82 -8.34 -5.38 17.35
C LEU A 82 -9.51 -4.96 16.44
N ASP A 83 -9.89 -3.69 16.51
CA ASP A 83 -10.94 -3.09 15.68
C ASP A 83 -10.90 -3.55 14.22
N HIS A 84 -12.09 -3.87 13.69
CA HIS A 84 -12.27 -4.44 12.35
C HIS A 84 -11.50 -5.75 12.13
N SER A 85 -11.38 -6.62 13.14
CA SER A 85 -10.86 -7.98 12.98
C SER A 85 -11.49 -8.67 11.75
N PRO A 86 -10.69 -9.33 10.88
CA PRO A 86 -11.22 -10.00 9.70
C PRO A 86 -12.02 -11.28 10.05
N PHE A 87 -12.00 -11.71 11.31
CA PHE A 87 -12.71 -12.89 11.79
C PHE A 87 -13.94 -12.50 12.60
N HIS A 88 -15.05 -13.15 12.29
CA HIS A 88 -16.24 -13.17 13.12
C HIS A 88 -16.72 -14.63 13.23
N PRO A 89 -17.19 -15.11 14.40
CA PRO A 89 -17.58 -16.51 14.58
C PRO A 89 -18.63 -17.03 13.59
N SER A 90 -19.44 -16.15 13.01
CA SER A 90 -20.45 -16.48 12.00
C SER A 90 -19.97 -16.44 10.56
N TYR A 91 -18.70 -16.10 10.29
CA TYR A 91 -18.17 -16.03 8.93
C TYR A 91 -17.76 -17.41 8.44
N SER A 92 -18.14 -17.77 7.21
CA SER A 92 -17.64 -18.98 6.55
C SER A 92 -16.14 -18.87 6.26
N LEU A 93 -15.48 -20.01 6.01
CA LEU A 93 -14.07 -20.07 5.64
C LEU A 93 -13.76 -19.17 4.43
N LEU A 94 -14.58 -19.25 3.38
CA LEU A 94 -14.41 -18.44 2.17
C LEU A 94 -14.52 -16.94 2.49
N LYS A 95 -15.47 -16.56 3.35
CA LYS A 95 -15.62 -15.18 3.80
C LYS A 95 -14.38 -14.73 4.56
N PHE A 96 -13.89 -15.53 5.51
CA PHE A 96 -12.67 -15.23 6.25
C PHE A 96 -11.45 -15.08 5.33
N ILE A 97 -11.23 -16.00 4.39
CA ILE A 97 -10.12 -15.94 3.43
C ILE A 97 -10.18 -14.63 2.64
N THR A 98 -11.34 -14.34 2.05
CA THR A 98 -11.59 -13.14 1.23
C THR A 98 -11.39 -11.84 2.03
N PHE A 99 -11.94 -11.75 3.25
CA PHE A 99 -11.75 -10.56 4.11
C PHE A 99 -10.31 -10.40 4.61
N THR A 100 -9.57 -11.49 4.76
CA THR A 100 -8.20 -11.46 5.27
C THR A 100 -7.18 -11.15 4.17
N SER A 101 -7.36 -11.69 2.97
CA SER A 101 -6.42 -11.53 1.85
C SER A 101 -6.67 -10.30 0.99
N LEU A 102 -7.93 -9.84 0.89
CA LEU A 102 -8.30 -8.74 -0.01
C LEU A 102 -8.54 -7.43 0.76
N PRO A 103 -8.41 -6.26 0.11
CA PRO A 103 -8.48 -4.93 0.74
C PRO A 103 -9.90 -4.48 1.14
N ILE A 104 -10.71 -5.39 1.66
CA ILE A 104 -12.10 -5.13 2.09
C ILE A 104 -12.13 -4.59 3.52
N LYS A 105 -12.97 -3.58 3.76
CA LYS A 105 -13.41 -3.19 5.11
C LYS A 105 -14.70 -3.93 5.45
N SER A 106 -14.77 -4.46 6.66
CA SER A 106 -16.04 -4.89 7.25
C SER A 106 -16.83 -3.63 7.63
N LYS A 107 -17.59 -3.08 6.69
CA LYS A 107 -18.72 -2.20 6.99
C LYS A 107 -19.98 -2.95 6.59
N THR A 108 -20.89 -3.03 7.56
CA THR A 108 -22.26 -3.50 7.41
C THR A 108 -22.86 -2.93 6.13
N ALA A 109 -23.39 -3.82 5.29
CA ALA A 109 -24.07 -3.48 4.06
C ALA A 109 -25.29 -2.60 4.35
N HIS A 110 -25.09 -1.29 4.39
CA HIS A 110 -26.14 -0.30 4.25
C HIS A 110 -25.62 0.81 3.35
N HIS A 111 -25.48 0.48 2.08
CA HIS A 111 -25.76 1.41 1.01
C HIS A 111 -26.49 0.64 -0.08
N ASN A 112 -27.75 1.00 -0.29
CA ASN A 112 -28.47 0.69 -1.52
C ASN A 112 -27.75 1.46 -2.63
N SER A 113 -26.80 0.83 -3.32
CA SER A 113 -26.22 1.37 -4.54
C SER A 113 -26.46 0.38 -5.69
N THR A 114 -27.21 0.91 -6.66
CA THR A 114 -27.64 0.33 -7.93
C THR A 114 -26.55 -0.47 -8.66
N ASN A 115 -26.98 -1.59 -9.27
CA ASN A 115 -26.24 -2.63 -10.00
C ASN A 115 -25.41 -2.19 -11.24
N SER A 116 -24.74 -1.05 -11.23
CA SER A 116 -23.85 -0.66 -12.32
C SER A 116 -22.54 -0.15 -11.76
N VAL A 117 -21.41 -0.73 -12.19
CA VAL A 117 -20.10 -0.07 -12.10
C VAL A 117 -20.28 1.31 -12.73
N PRO A 118 -20.23 2.42 -11.98
CA PRO A 118 -20.63 3.70 -12.54
C PRO A 118 -19.73 4.03 -13.73
N ASN A 119 -20.32 4.49 -14.85
CA ASN A 119 -19.58 4.79 -16.09
C ASN A 119 -18.32 5.65 -15.84
N ARG A 120 -18.36 6.54 -14.83
CA ARG A 120 -17.22 7.34 -14.34
C ARG A 120 -15.98 6.52 -13.99
N PHE A 121 -16.12 5.31 -13.45
CA PHE A 121 -15.00 4.44 -13.09
C PHE A 121 -14.25 3.91 -14.32
N ARG A 122 -14.99 3.49 -15.36
CA ARG A 122 -14.38 2.98 -16.61
C ARG A 122 -13.62 4.08 -17.35
N PHE A 123 -14.20 5.28 -17.41
CA PHE A 123 -13.54 6.44 -18.03
C PHE A 123 -12.28 6.87 -17.28
N LYS A 124 -12.31 6.90 -15.94
CA LYS A 124 -11.14 7.25 -15.13
C LYS A 124 -9.99 6.26 -15.33
N LEU A 125 -10.27 4.95 -15.27
CA LEU A 125 -9.25 3.91 -15.50
C LEU A 125 -8.65 3.99 -16.91
N GLY A 126 -9.48 4.18 -17.94
CA GLY A 126 -9.01 4.33 -19.32
C GLY A 126 -8.10 5.55 -19.49
N PHE A 127 -8.45 6.67 -18.85
CA PHE A 127 -7.64 7.89 -18.87
C PHE A 127 -6.31 7.73 -18.13
N GLU A 128 -6.31 7.08 -16.95
CA GLU A 128 -5.08 6.78 -16.20
C GLU A 128 -4.14 5.86 -16.99
N LEU A 129 -4.68 4.82 -17.64
CA LEU A 129 -3.92 3.93 -18.51
C LEU A 129 -3.31 4.65 -19.72
N LEU A 130 -4.05 5.60 -20.30
CA LEU A 130 -3.56 6.43 -21.40
C LEU A 130 -2.39 7.31 -20.94
N ILE A 131 -2.55 8.05 -19.84
CA ILE A 131 -1.46 8.89 -19.29
C ILE A 131 -0.26 8.03 -18.92
N PHE A 132 -0.50 6.89 -18.25
CA PHE A 132 0.56 5.97 -17.87
C PHE A 132 1.37 5.53 -19.09
N SER A 133 0.70 5.12 -20.17
CA SER A 133 1.35 4.69 -21.41
C SER A 133 2.14 5.82 -22.09
N ILE A 134 1.62 7.05 -22.08
CA ILE A 134 2.33 8.24 -22.60
C ILE A 134 3.60 8.50 -21.79
N LEU A 135 3.50 8.50 -20.45
CA LEU A 135 4.65 8.74 -19.57
C LEU A 135 5.72 7.65 -19.72
N VAL A 136 5.33 6.37 -19.81
CA VAL A 136 6.27 5.27 -20.09
C VAL A 136 6.97 5.49 -21.43
N LYS A 137 6.25 5.89 -22.48
CA LYS A 137 6.85 6.18 -23.79
C LYS A 137 7.85 7.33 -23.73
N ILE A 138 7.56 8.38 -22.94
CA ILE A 138 8.50 9.50 -22.71
C ILE A 138 9.77 8.99 -22.05
N VAL A 139 9.65 8.21 -20.96
CA VAL A 139 10.82 7.62 -20.29
C VAL A 139 11.62 6.75 -21.24
N LEU A 140 10.96 5.90 -22.03
CA LEU A 140 11.63 5.01 -22.98
C LEU A 140 12.47 5.74 -24.01
N ASN A 141 11.97 6.84 -24.56
CA ASN A 141 12.62 7.55 -25.66
C ASN A 141 13.62 8.61 -25.17
N TYR A 142 13.41 9.17 -23.98
CA TYR A 142 14.12 10.36 -23.52
C TYR A 142 14.90 10.18 -22.22
N ARG A 143 14.90 8.99 -21.56
CA ARG A 143 15.63 8.78 -20.29
C ARG A 143 17.10 9.16 -20.32
N THR A 144 17.79 8.97 -21.45
CA THR A 144 19.22 9.28 -21.60
C THR A 144 19.49 10.73 -21.98
N ARG A 145 18.48 11.47 -22.46
CA ARG A 145 18.61 12.85 -22.96
C ARG A 145 18.13 13.89 -21.96
N VAL A 146 17.32 13.48 -20.99
CA VAL A 146 16.65 14.35 -20.02
C VAL A 146 17.36 14.29 -18.68
N HIS A 147 17.40 15.42 -17.98
CA HIS A 147 18.01 15.53 -16.65
C HIS A 147 17.42 14.49 -15.67
N GLN A 148 18.27 13.78 -14.94
CA GLN A 148 17.89 12.64 -14.07
C GLN A 148 16.77 12.99 -13.07
N LYS A 149 16.81 14.18 -12.47
CA LYS A 149 15.75 14.66 -11.55
C LYS A 149 14.36 14.74 -12.21
N LEU A 150 14.28 15.10 -13.49
CA LEU A 150 13.01 15.15 -14.23
C LEU A 150 12.51 13.73 -14.53
N ILE A 151 13.40 12.79 -14.82
CA ILE A 151 13.05 11.37 -14.95
C ILE A 151 12.53 10.81 -13.62
N SER A 152 13.18 11.13 -12.49
CA SER A 152 12.69 10.75 -11.17
C SER A 152 11.30 11.33 -10.86
N PHE A 153 11.04 12.56 -11.31
CA PHE A 153 9.72 13.18 -11.19
C PHE A 153 8.66 12.39 -12.00
N ILE A 154 8.97 12.02 -13.24
CA ILE A 154 8.08 11.18 -14.06
C ILE A 154 7.87 9.80 -13.42
N TYR A 155 8.90 9.20 -12.82
CA TYR A 155 8.76 7.94 -12.09
C TYR A 155 7.84 8.04 -10.87
N GLY A 156 7.86 9.16 -10.15
CA GLY A 156 6.90 9.41 -9.07
C GLY A 156 5.45 9.39 -9.58
N TRP A 157 5.19 10.01 -10.72
CA TRP A 157 3.87 10.00 -11.38
C TRP A 157 3.48 8.61 -11.90
N LEU A 158 4.42 7.87 -12.49
CA LEU A 158 4.18 6.50 -12.93
C LEU A 158 3.83 5.59 -11.76
N LEU A 159 4.52 5.72 -10.63
CA LEU A 159 4.21 4.96 -9.42
C LEU A 159 2.81 5.30 -8.89
N PHE A 160 2.48 6.59 -8.83
CA PHE A 160 1.15 7.07 -8.43
C PHE A 160 0.05 6.38 -9.26
N LEU A 161 0.16 6.47 -10.58
CA LEU A 161 -0.80 5.88 -11.50
C LEU A 161 -0.82 4.36 -11.40
N LEU A 162 0.32 3.70 -11.22
CA LEU A 162 0.40 2.25 -11.09
C LEU A 162 -0.36 1.74 -9.86
N ILE A 163 -0.22 2.42 -8.73
CA ILE A 163 -0.96 2.08 -7.50
C ILE A 163 -2.47 2.23 -7.73
N ASP A 164 -2.90 3.34 -8.32
CA ASP A 164 -4.30 3.59 -8.61
C ASP A 164 -4.87 2.54 -9.59
N ILE A 165 -4.17 2.22 -10.69
CA ILE A 165 -4.57 1.19 -11.66
C ILE A 165 -4.70 -0.18 -11.00
N VAL A 166 -3.71 -0.61 -10.21
CA VAL A 166 -3.74 -1.93 -9.53
C VAL A 166 -4.90 -1.99 -8.54
N ALA A 167 -5.15 -0.92 -7.80
CA ALA A 167 -6.28 -0.85 -6.89
C ALA A 167 -7.61 -0.89 -7.65
N TYR A 168 -7.77 -0.15 -8.75
CA TYR A 168 -8.97 -0.18 -9.57
C TYR A 168 -9.27 -1.56 -10.14
N ILE A 169 -8.27 -2.25 -10.67
CA ILE A 169 -8.42 -3.63 -11.18
C ILE A 169 -8.81 -4.57 -10.04
N SER A 170 -8.18 -4.44 -8.88
CA SER A 170 -8.49 -5.26 -7.70
C SER A 170 -9.92 -5.02 -7.20
N ASN A 171 -10.37 -3.76 -7.19
CA ASN A 171 -11.74 -3.37 -6.85
C ASN A 171 -12.76 -3.96 -7.83
N ALA A 172 -12.49 -3.89 -9.13
CA ALA A 172 -13.37 -4.45 -10.16
C ALA A 172 -13.48 -5.98 -10.04
N LEU A 173 -12.36 -6.68 -9.83
CA LEU A 173 -12.34 -8.13 -9.64
C LEU A 173 -13.10 -8.54 -8.38
N LEU A 174 -12.90 -7.84 -7.26
CA LEU A 174 -13.62 -8.14 -6.03
C LEU A 174 -15.13 -7.91 -6.18
N PHE A 175 -15.52 -6.78 -6.77
CA PHE A 175 -16.92 -6.45 -6.99
C PHE A 175 -17.62 -7.55 -7.80
N LEU A 176 -16.96 -8.07 -8.84
CA LEU A 176 -17.48 -9.18 -9.64
C LEU A 176 -17.68 -10.46 -8.81
N LEU A 177 -16.78 -10.75 -7.87
CA LEU A 177 -16.80 -11.98 -7.07
C LEU A 177 -17.74 -11.92 -5.85
N THR A 178 -17.94 -10.73 -5.28
CA THR A 178 -18.60 -10.58 -3.96
C THR A 178 -19.74 -9.57 -3.94
N GLY A 179 -19.88 -8.75 -4.98
CA GLY A 179 -20.80 -7.60 -5.00
C GLY A 179 -20.41 -6.46 -4.06
N LEU A 180 -19.26 -6.53 -3.37
CA LEU A 180 -18.80 -5.52 -2.44
C LEU A 180 -17.91 -4.49 -3.13
N GLU A 181 -18.22 -3.21 -2.93
CA GLU A 181 -17.35 -2.12 -3.35
C GLU A 181 -16.21 -1.91 -2.35
N LEU A 182 -15.01 -1.69 -2.88
CA LEU A 182 -13.83 -1.34 -2.10
C LEU A 182 -13.68 0.16 -1.96
N GLU A 183 -12.97 0.59 -0.92
CA GLU A 183 -12.58 1.98 -0.79
C GLU A 183 -11.67 2.40 -1.96
N PRO A 184 -11.76 3.67 -2.38
CA PRO A 184 -10.82 4.22 -3.35
C PRO A 184 -9.38 4.15 -2.78
N PRO A 185 -8.36 3.93 -3.64
CA PRO A 185 -6.97 3.85 -3.21
C PRO A 185 -6.47 5.14 -2.55
N SER A 186 -6.91 6.29 -3.04
CA SER A 186 -6.51 7.61 -2.58
C SER A 186 -7.67 8.61 -2.66
N ASP A 187 -7.64 9.64 -1.80
CA ASP A 187 -8.62 10.75 -1.80
C ASP A 187 -7.95 12.07 -2.22
N HIS A 188 -7.67 12.19 -3.53
CA HIS A 188 -7.10 13.38 -4.16
C HIS A 188 -5.92 14.00 -3.35
N PRO A 189 -4.83 13.24 -3.12
CA PRO A 189 -3.73 13.63 -2.23
C PRO A 189 -2.97 14.88 -2.70
N TYR A 190 -3.02 15.18 -4.01
CA TYR A 190 -2.44 16.38 -4.60
C TYR A 190 -3.16 17.68 -4.19
N LEU A 191 -4.33 17.61 -3.55
CA LEU A 191 -5.03 18.77 -2.99
C LEU A 191 -4.67 19.03 -1.52
N ALA A 192 -3.69 18.30 -0.96
CA ALA A 192 -3.34 18.43 0.44
C ALA A 192 -2.67 19.78 0.76
N THR A 193 -3.20 20.45 1.77
CA THR A 193 -2.71 21.73 2.30
C THR A 193 -1.77 21.56 3.50
N SER A 194 -1.49 20.33 3.91
CA SER A 194 -0.67 20.00 5.07
C SER A 194 -0.13 18.57 4.96
N LEU A 195 0.99 18.23 5.60
CA LEU A 195 1.57 16.88 5.51
C LEU A 195 0.67 15.85 6.19
N GLN A 196 0.06 16.24 7.32
CA GLN A 196 -0.96 15.41 7.97
C GLN A 196 -2.14 15.12 7.03
N ASN A 197 -2.59 16.13 6.28
CA ASN A 197 -3.67 16.00 5.30
C ASN A 197 -3.25 15.10 4.12
N PHE A 198 -2.02 15.26 3.62
CA PHE A 198 -1.46 14.45 2.53
C PHE A 198 -1.45 12.96 2.89
N TRP A 199 -0.86 12.59 4.03
CA TRP A 199 -0.76 11.19 4.45
C TRP A 199 -2.12 10.59 4.87
N GLY A 200 -3.08 11.43 5.25
CA GLY A 200 -4.47 11.00 5.47
C GLY A 200 -5.23 10.66 4.19
N ARG A 201 -4.78 11.18 3.03
CA ARG A 201 -5.41 11.02 1.70
C ARG A 201 -4.67 10.04 0.80
N TRP A 202 -3.38 9.86 1.03
CA TRP A 202 -2.52 8.96 0.27
C TRP A 202 -2.66 7.52 0.75
N ASN A 203 -2.89 6.59 -0.17
CA ASN A 203 -2.95 5.15 0.06
C ASN A 203 -3.78 4.77 1.31
N LEU A 204 -5.09 4.97 1.21
CA LEU A 204 -6.04 4.78 2.32
C LEU A 204 -6.03 3.36 2.89
N LEU A 205 -5.67 2.37 2.05
CA LEU A 205 -5.49 0.99 2.46
C LEU A 205 -4.36 0.85 3.48
N VAL A 206 -3.17 1.37 3.15
CA VAL A 206 -2.01 1.34 4.06
C VAL A 206 -2.28 2.20 5.28
N THR A 207 -2.81 3.41 5.10
CA THR A 207 -3.10 4.34 6.22
C THR A 207 -4.11 3.73 7.19
N THR A 208 -5.18 3.10 6.70
CA THR A 208 -6.14 2.41 7.58
C THR A 208 -5.50 1.20 8.26
N THR A 209 -4.71 0.41 7.53
CA THR A 209 -4.04 -0.77 8.08
C THR A 209 -3.10 -0.38 9.24
N LEU A 210 -2.25 0.62 9.04
CA LEU A 210 -1.36 1.16 10.08
C LEU A 210 -2.15 1.78 11.24
N ARG A 211 -3.27 2.47 10.95
CA ARG A 211 -4.10 3.07 12.00
C ARG A 211 -4.61 2.04 13.00
N HIS A 212 -5.11 0.90 12.53
CA HIS A 212 -5.70 -0.13 13.39
C HIS A 212 -4.68 -1.10 13.97
N THR A 213 -3.58 -1.38 13.27
CA THR A 213 -2.58 -2.35 13.72
C THR A 213 -1.46 -1.70 14.55
N VAL A 214 -1.17 -0.41 14.36
CA VAL A 214 -0.03 0.28 15.00
C VAL A 214 -0.49 1.49 15.81
N TYR A 215 -1.09 2.51 15.16
CA TYR A 215 -1.40 3.78 15.82
C TYR A 215 -2.31 3.61 17.04
N LYS A 216 -3.44 2.92 16.89
CA LYS A 216 -4.41 2.72 17.99
C LYS A 216 -3.79 1.92 19.14
N PRO A 217 -3.14 0.75 18.92
CA PRO A 217 -2.46 0.04 20.00
C PRO A 217 -1.41 0.88 20.74
N VAL A 218 -0.57 1.63 20.02
CA VAL A 218 0.43 2.52 20.64
C VAL A 218 -0.23 3.64 21.44
N LEU A 219 -1.28 4.25 20.89
CA LEU A 219 -2.05 5.28 21.60
C LEU A 219 -2.66 4.74 22.90
N LEU A 220 -3.19 3.52 22.88
CA LEU A 220 -3.75 2.88 24.08
C LEU A 220 -2.66 2.54 25.11
N ALA A 221 -1.49 2.07 24.66
CA ALA A 221 -0.35 1.81 25.55
C ALA A 221 0.17 3.07 26.25
N PHE A 222 0.05 4.24 25.61
CA PHE A 222 0.45 5.54 26.15
C PHE A 222 -0.73 6.45 26.48
N CYS A 223 -1.91 5.91 26.80
CA CYS A 223 -3.14 6.70 27.01
C CYS A 223 -3.02 7.73 28.13
N ASN A 224 -2.20 7.44 29.15
CA ASN A 224 -1.94 8.32 30.29
C ASN A 224 -0.99 9.49 29.96
N TYR A 225 -0.36 9.47 28.77
CA TYR A 225 0.62 10.47 28.37
C TYR A 225 0.06 11.39 27.29
N LYS A 226 0.15 12.71 27.50
CA LYS A 226 -0.28 13.73 26.52
C LYS A 226 0.44 13.63 25.17
N TRP A 227 1.62 13.02 25.13
CA TRP A 227 2.43 12.77 23.94
C TRP A 227 2.14 11.42 23.27
N GLY A 228 1.26 10.57 23.83
CA GLY A 228 0.87 9.28 23.27
C GLY A 228 0.44 9.32 21.79
N PRO A 229 -0.39 10.29 21.35
CA PRO A 229 -0.72 10.45 19.93
C PRO A 229 0.50 10.72 19.03
N LEU A 230 1.49 11.48 19.52
CA LEU A 230 2.69 11.80 18.74
C LEU A 230 3.58 10.56 18.57
N ALA A 231 3.73 9.77 19.64
CA ALA A 231 4.40 8.47 19.57
C ALA A 231 3.69 7.52 18.60
N GLY A 232 2.35 7.46 18.64
CA GLY A 232 1.57 6.67 17.69
C GLY A 232 1.84 7.03 16.23
N VAL A 233 1.98 8.32 15.92
CA VAL A 233 2.36 8.78 14.57
C VAL A 233 3.77 8.32 14.22
N LEU A 234 4.78 8.61 15.06
CA LEU A 234 6.17 8.24 14.77
C LEU A 234 6.35 6.73 14.57
N VAL A 235 5.75 5.91 15.44
CA VAL A 235 5.83 4.45 15.32
C VAL A 235 5.11 3.97 14.05
N SER A 236 4.00 4.59 13.65
CA SER A 236 3.33 4.25 12.39
C SER A 236 4.20 4.57 11.16
N PHE A 237 4.89 5.71 11.17
CA PHE A 237 5.84 6.06 10.11
C PHE A 237 7.07 5.14 10.11
N LEU A 238 7.58 4.76 11.28
CA LEU A 238 8.67 3.79 11.39
C LEU A 238 8.28 2.44 10.79
N VAL A 239 7.13 1.88 11.19
CA VAL A 239 6.63 0.60 10.65
C VAL A 239 6.40 0.72 9.15
N SER A 240 5.84 1.82 8.66
CA SER A 240 5.69 2.07 7.22
C SER A 240 7.05 2.10 6.50
N GLY A 241 8.04 2.78 7.08
CA GLY A 241 9.40 2.87 6.53
C GLY A 241 10.08 1.51 6.42
N LEU A 242 10.00 0.71 7.48
CA LEU A 242 10.51 -0.67 7.49
C LEU A 242 9.84 -1.53 6.42
N MET A 243 8.51 -1.45 6.28
CA MET A 243 7.79 -2.19 5.25
C MET A 243 8.22 -1.78 3.84
N HIS A 244 8.47 -0.50 3.59
CA HIS A 244 8.99 -0.03 2.30
C HIS A 244 10.45 -0.43 2.07
N GLU A 245 11.28 -0.50 3.12
CA GLU A 245 12.65 -1.00 3.02
C GLU A 245 12.65 -2.48 2.58
N VAL A 246 11.80 -3.31 3.24
CA VAL A 246 11.63 -4.72 2.84
C VAL A 246 11.05 -4.79 1.42
N PHE A 247 10.08 -3.95 1.07
CA PHE A 247 9.52 -3.90 -0.28
C PHE A 247 10.60 -3.68 -1.34
N VAL A 248 11.43 -2.63 -1.17
CA VAL A 248 12.53 -2.35 -2.10
C VAL A 248 13.55 -3.48 -2.12
N TYR A 249 13.88 -4.07 -0.97
CA TYR A 249 14.75 -5.25 -0.89
C TYR A 249 14.21 -6.41 -1.74
N GLN A 250 12.92 -6.74 -1.63
CA GLN A 250 12.32 -7.82 -2.39
C GLN A 250 12.21 -7.54 -3.89
N LEU A 251 12.01 -6.28 -4.29
CA LEU A 251 11.95 -5.91 -5.72
C LEU A 251 13.33 -5.83 -6.37
N SER A 252 14.29 -5.20 -5.69
CA SER A 252 15.64 -5.00 -6.20
C SER A 252 16.49 -6.27 -6.09
N ARG A 253 16.27 -7.09 -5.05
CA ARG A 253 17.14 -8.18 -4.58
C ARG A 253 18.54 -7.68 -4.18
N ALA A 254 18.63 -6.41 -3.78
CA ALA A 254 19.85 -5.78 -3.29
C ALA A 254 19.74 -5.48 -1.79
N ALA A 255 20.89 -5.38 -1.11
CA ALA A 255 20.93 -5.10 0.34
C ALA A 255 20.17 -3.80 0.70
N PRO A 256 19.46 -3.78 1.85
CA PRO A 256 18.74 -2.59 2.29
C PRO A 256 19.71 -1.44 2.58
N THR A 257 19.31 -0.22 2.20
CA THR A 257 20.12 1.00 2.35
C THR A 257 19.60 1.92 3.45
N TRP A 258 18.42 1.61 4.00
CA TRP A 258 17.72 2.39 5.02
C TRP A 258 17.24 3.77 4.55
N GLU A 259 17.38 4.08 3.25
CA GLU A 259 16.89 5.32 2.66
C GLU A 259 15.36 5.42 2.69
N MET A 260 14.65 4.29 2.49
CA MET A 260 13.19 4.28 2.57
C MET A 260 12.73 4.53 3.99
N THR A 261 13.34 3.83 4.96
CA THR A 261 13.05 4.07 6.38
C THR A 261 13.33 5.52 6.76
N SER A 262 14.44 6.09 6.29
CA SER A 262 14.80 7.50 6.54
C SER A 262 13.78 8.48 5.95
N PHE A 263 13.29 8.23 4.74
CA PHE A 263 12.24 9.04 4.11
C PHE A 263 10.97 9.07 4.96
N PHE A 264 10.46 7.91 5.38
CA PHE A 264 9.24 7.88 6.19
C PHE A 264 9.46 8.47 7.58
N MET A 265 10.63 8.27 8.20
CA MET A 265 10.94 8.89 9.48
C MET A 265 11.01 10.42 9.40
N LEU A 266 11.63 10.97 8.35
CA LEU A 266 11.64 12.41 8.10
C LEU A 266 10.21 12.96 8.01
N HIS A 267 9.36 12.33 7.20
CA HIS A 267 7.96 12.73 7.07
C HIS A 267 7.18 12.60 8.39
N GLY A 268 7.42 11.53 9.16
CA GLY A 268 6.79 11.33 10.46
C GLY A 268 7.16 12.42 11.47
N VAL A 269 8.44 12.79 11.54
CA VAL A 269 8.92 13.91 12.36
C VAL A 269 8.29 15.22 11.92
N CYS A 270 8.26 15.50 10.60
CA CYS A 270 7.63 16.71 10.08
C CYS A 270 6.13 16.79 10.42
N VAL A 271 5.40 15.68 10.33
CA VAL A 271 3.98 15.62 10.74
C VAL A 271 3.82 15.88 12.24
N VAL A 272 4.68 15.32 13.09
CA VAL A 272 4.65 15.57 14.54
C VAL A 272 4.96 17.04 14.85
N VAL A 273 5.97 17.63 14.21
CA VAL A 273 6.28 19.05 14.34
C VAL A 273 5.09 19.90 13.91
N GLU A 274 4.47 19.57 12.76
CA GLU A 274 3.27 20.25 12.28
C GLU A 274 2.11 20.16 13.30
N MET A 275 1.91 19.00 13.93
CA MET A 275 0.89 18.81 14.98
C MET A 275 1.18 19.66 16.23
N ILE A 276 2.44 19.72 16.67
CA ILE A 276 2.86 20.53 17.83
C ILE A 276 2.68 22.02 17.53
N VAL A 277 3.14 22.48 16.36
CA VAL A 277 3.01 23.87 15.91
C VAL A 277 1.54 24.26 15.81
N LYS A 278 0.71 23.43 15.16
CA LYS A 278 -0.75 23.68 15.07
C LYS A 278 -1.40 23.76 16.44
N ARG A 279 -1.04 22.88 17.38
CA ARG A 279 -1.57 22.89 18.75
C ARG A 279 -1.13 24.14 19.52
N GLY A 280 0.13 24.57 19.39
CA GLY A 280 0.64 25.79 20.03
C GLY A 280 0.03 27.07 19.46
N LEU A 281 -0.21 27.11 18.14
CA LEU A 281 -0.83 28.24 17.44
C LEU A 281 -2.37 28.26 17.53
N SER A 282 -3.00 27.20 18.06
CA SER A 282 -4.46 27.10 18.18
C SER A 282 -5.09 28.19 19.07
N GLY A 283 -4.28 28.96 19.81
CA GLY A 283 -4.70 30.16 20.54
C GLY A 283 -4.63 31.49 19.75
N GLY A 284 -4.20 31.49 18.48
CA GLY A 284 -3.98 32.71 17.68
C GLY A 284 -4.58 32.68 16.28
N ARG A 285 -4.83 33.87 15.70
CA ARG A 285 -5.40 34.09 14.35
C ARG A 285 -4.48 33.73 13.17
N TRP A 286 -3.32 33.12 13.42
CA TRP A 286 -2.34 32.83 12.37
C TRP A 286 -2.74 31.57 11.61
N ARG A 287 -3.29 31.77 10.40
CA ARG A 287 -3.52 30.72 9.42
C ARG A 287 -2.69 31.04 8.18
N LEU A 288 -1.83 30.11 7.77
CA LEU A 288 -1.14 30.21 6.48
C LEU A 288 -2.18 30.27 5.36
N PRO A 289 -2.01 31.16 4.36
CA PRO A 289 -2.85 31.15 3.17
C PRO A 289 -2.84 29.76 2.52
N GLU A 290 -4.02 29.29 2.11
CA GLU A 290 -4.22 27.92 1.67
C GLU A 290 -3.32 27.52 0.49
N VAL A 291 -3.14 28.43 -0.47
CA VAL A 291 -2.27 28.24 -1.63
C VAL A 291 -0.80 28.09 -1.22
N VAL A 292 -0.33 28.86 -0.24
CA VAL A 292 1.05 28.76 0.25
C VAL A 292 1.25 27.44 0.97
N ALA A 293 0.30 27.06 1.83
CA ALA A 293 0.35 25.79 2.55
C ALA A 293 0.31 24.58 1.59
N TRP A 294 -0.50 24.66 0.54
CA TRP A 294 -0.56 23.68 -0.54
C TRP A 294 0.77 23.57 -1.30
N LEU A 295 1.33 24.69 -1.78
CA LEU A 295 2.62 24.71 -2.48
C LEU A 295 3.75 24.14 -1.62
N LEU A 296 3.80 24.52 -0.35
CA LEU A 296 4.82 24.01 0.59
C LEU A 296 4.65 22.51 0.83
N THR A 297 3.43 22.03 1.05
CA THR A 297 3.16 20.61 1.31
C THR A 297 3.52 19.76 0.11
N ILE A 298 3.00 20.11 -1.05
CA ILE A 298 3.18 19.35 -2.29
C ILE A 298 4.65 19.46 -2.76
N GLY A 299 5.23 20.66 -2.69
CA GLY A 299 6.65 20.87 -2.98
C GLY A 299 7.56 20.04 -2.07
N PHE A 300 7.30 20.02 -0.76
CA PHE A 300 8.06 19.18 0.17
C PHE A 300 7.98 17.70 -0.19
N VAL A 301 6.76 17.17 -0.38
CA VAL A 301 6.55 15.76 -0.75
C VAL A 301 7.24 15.40 -2.07
N PHE A 302 7.18 16.29 -3.07
CA PHE A 302 7.85 16.05 -4.34
C PHE A 302 9.37 16.06 -4.21
N VAL A 303 9.92 17.06 -3.52
CA VAL A 303 11.38 17.19 -3.35
C VAL A 303 11.93 15.99 -2.58
N THR A 304 11.33 15.63 -1.44
CA THR A 304 11.76 14.46 -0.67
C THR A 304 11.54 13.16 -1.44
N GLY A 305 10.45 13.05 -2.21
CA GLY A 305 10.19 11.90 -3.08
C GLY A 305 11.27 11.70 -4.14
N VAL A 306 11.63 12.75 -4.87
CA VAL A 306 12.68 12.71 -5.91
C VAL A 306 14.06 12.42 -5.30
N LEU A 307 14.36 12.98 -4.12
CA LEU A 307 15.68 12.87 -3.50
C LEU A 307 15.90 11.59 -2.70
N MET A 308 14.86 11.03 -2.07
CA MET A 308 15.01 9.89 -1.14
C MET A 308 14.19 8.67 -1.53
N PHE A 309 12.98 8.86 -2.07
CA PHE A 309 12.06 7.74 -2.34
C PHE A 309 12.38 7.03 -3.67
N ILE A 310 12.69 7.79 -4.73
CA ILE A 310 12.95 7.23 -6.07
C ILE A 310 14.35 6.58 -6.21
N PRO A 311 15.45 7.14 -5.68
CA PRO A 311 16.80 6.60 -5.92
C PRO A 311 17.01 5.13 -5.55
N PRO A 312 16.44 4.58 -4.45
CA PRO A 312 16.55 3.16 -4.14
C PRO A 312 16.05 2.24 -5.28
N PHE A 313 14.97 2.62 -5.96
CA PHE A 313 14.43 1.85 -7.09
C PHE A 313 15.38 1.88 -8.30
N ILE A 314 15.96 3.04 -8.59
CA ILE A 314 16.89 3.21 -9.72
C ILE A 314 18.19 2.43 -9.47
N ARG A 315 18.77 2.56 -8.26
CA ARG A 315 20.01 1.82 -7.90
C ARG A 315 19.79 0.31 -7.93
N GLY A 316 18.61 -0.15 -7.50
CA GLY A 316 18.20 -1.55 -7.59
C GLY A 316 17.82 -2.03 -9.01
N ARG A 317 17.93 -1.17 -10.03
CA ARG A 317 17.50 -1.41 -11.42
C ARG A 317 16.06 -1.91 -11.53
N VAL A 318 15.21 -1.53 -10.57
CA VAL A 318 13.80 -1.93 -10.51
C VAL A 318 13.04 -1.26 -11.65
N ASP A 319 13.38 0.00 -11.95
CA ASP A 319 12.83 0.75 -13.07
C ASP A 319 13.10 0.07 -14.42
N GLU A 320 14.33 -0.38 -14.66
CA GLU A 320 14.70 -1.06 -15.90
C GLU A 320 13.98 -2.41 -16.08
N LYS A 321 13.84 -3.17 -14.99
CA LYS A 321 13.11 -4.44 -14.97
C LYS A 321 11.61 -4.22 -15.24
N MET A 322 11.00 -3.23 -14.56
CA MET A 322 9.60 -2.87 -14.76
C MET A 322 9.30 -2.42 -16.19
N ILE A 323 10.16 -1.59 -16.76
CA ILE A 323 10.02 -1.13 -18.14
C ILE A 323 10.10 -2.31 -19.12
N ARG A 324 11.03 -3.25 -18.89
CA ARG A 324 11.18 -4.45 -19.71
C ARG A 324 9.92 -5.33 -19.65
N GLU A 325 9.41 -5.58 -18.45
CA GLU A 325 8.17 -6.33 -18.24
C GLU A 325 6.98 -5.67 -18.95
N TYR A 326 6.86 -4.34 -18.84
CA TYR A 326 5.83 -3.59 -19.57
C TYR A 326 5.95 -3.77 -21.08
N LYS A 327 7.16 -3.67 -21.67
CA LYS A 327 7.35 -3.90 -23.11
C LYS A 327 6.90 -5.29 -23.54
N THR A 328 7.32 -6.32 -22.81
CA THR A 328 6.95 -7.71 -23.10
C THR A 328 5.44 -7.92 -23.02
N LEU A 329 4.76 -7.29 -22.05
CA LEU A 329 3.29 -7.33 -21.96
C LEU A 329 2.63 -6.67 -23.18
N VAL A 330 3.08 -5.47 -23.57
CA VAL A 330 2.53 -4.76 -24.73
C VAL A 330 2.76 -5.54 -26.02
N GLU A 331 3.94 -6.10 -26.22
CA GLU A 331 4.27 -6.93 -27.40
C GLU A 331 3.38 -8.19 -27.46
N SER A 332 3.18 -8.86 -26.33
CA SER A 332 2.32 -10.05 -26.24
C SER A 332 0.85 -9.75 -26.52
N VAL A 333 0.36 -8.58 -26.09
CA VAL A 333 -1.00 -8.13 -26.40
C VAL A 333 -1.11 -7.79 -27.89
N LYS A 334 -0.12 -7.07 -28.44
CA LYS A 334 -0.11 -6.76 -29.88
C LYS A 334 -0.13 -8.04 -30.72
N SER A 335 0.76 -9.00 -30.47
CA SER A 335 0.82 -10.24 -31.25
C SER A 335 -0.43 -11.12 -31.18
N LYS A 336 -1.30 -10.90 -30.19
CA LYS A 336 -2.52 -11.71 -29.98
C LYS A 336 -3.78 -11.05 -30.55
N TYR A 337 -3.77 -9.73 -30.75
CA TYR A 337 -4.94 -8.94 -31.14
C TYR A 337 -4.72 -8.07 -32.38
N LEU A 338 -3.49 -7.99 -32.89
CA LEU A 338 -3.08 -7.39 -34.16
C LEU A 338 -2.31 -8.45 -34.94
#